data_AF-A0A2E2L638-F1
#
_entry.id   AF-A0A2E2L638-F1
#
_cell.length_a   1.000
_cell.length_b   1.000
_cell.length_c   1.000
_cell.angle_alpha   90.00
_cell.angle_beta   90.00
_cell.angle_gamma   90.00
#
_symmetry.space_group_name_H-M   'P 1'
#
loop_
_entity.id
_entity.type
_entity.pdbx_description
1 polymer ?
#
loop_
_entity_poly.entity_id
_entity_poly.type
_entity_poly.pdbx_seq_one_letter_code
_entity_poly.pdbx_strand_id
1 'polypeptide(L)' 'MTTRQFALVVLQTVVWLGMAAVWVWAVVVDPDGWRMFLAVASTMLALFWTGILLVAIRERRSVSE' A
#
# COMPACT_ATOMS: atom_id res chain seq x y z
N MET A 1 15.84 5.08 -10.18
CA MET A 1 14.63 4.25 -10.43
C MET A 1 14.10 4.52 -11.83
N THR A 2 13.76 3.49 -12.62
CA THR A 2 13.16 3.71 -13.96
C THR A 2 11.69 4.15 -13.85
N THR A 3 11.14 4.81 -14.87
CA THR A 3 9.72 5.24 -14.90
C THR A 3 8.75 4.09 -14.67
N ARG A 4 9.07 2.90 -15.23
CA ARG A 4 8.27 1.69 -15.05
C ARG A 4 8.25 1.19 -13.60
N GLN A 5 9.41 1.19 -12.93
CA GLN A 5 9.51 0.78 -11.52
C GLN A 5 8.70 1.73 -10.64
N PHE A 6 8.77 3.04 -10.87
CA PHE A 6 8.00 4.03 -10.11
C PHE A 6 6.49 3.83 -10.28
N ALA A 7 6.02 3.64 -11.52
CA ALA A 7 4.62 3.37 -11.80
C ALA A 7 4.12 2.10 -11.09
N LEU A 8 4.94 1.05 -11.02
CA LEU A 8 4.62 -0.17 -10.28
C LEU A 8 4.49 0.08 -8.77
N VAL A 9 5.37 0.89 -8.17
CA VAL A 9 5.27 1.26 -6.76
C VAL A 9 3.99 2.03 -6.47
N VAL A 10 3.64 3.00 -7.32
CA VAL A 10 2.38 3.75 -7.19
C VAL A 10 1.19 2.80 -7.29
N LEU A 11 1.16 1.94 -8.31
CA LEU A 11 0.07 0.98 -8.53
C LEU A 11 -0.08 0.03 -7.33
N GLN A 12 1.02 -0.55 -6.84
CA GLN A 12 0.99 -1.44 -5.67
C GLN A 12 0.49 -0.70 -4.43
N THR A 13 0.93 0.54 -4.20
CA THR A 13 0.46 1.35 -3.07
C THR A 13 -1.05 1.53 -3.11
N VAL A 14 -1.60 1.91 -4.27
CA VAL A 14 -3.05 2.12 -4.45
C VAL A 14 -3.83 0.82 -4.26
N VAL A 15 -3.36 -0.27 -4.85
CA VAL A 15 -4.01 -1.59 -4.72
C VAL A 15 -4.08 -2.03 -3.26
N TRP A 16 -2.98 -1.92 -2.53
CA TRP A 16 -2.94 -2.37 -1.13
C TRP A 16 -3.73 -1.47 -0.18
N LEU A 17 -3.78 -0.15 -0.44
CA LEU A 17 -4.68 0.75 0.29
C LEU A 17 -6.15 0.38 0.06
N GLY A 18 -6.53 0.08 -1.19
CA GLY A 18 -7.87 -0.39 -1.52
C GLY A 18 -8.22 -1.72 -0.85
N MET A 19 -7.31 -2.70 -0.92
CA MET A 19 -7.51 -4.01 -0.27
C MET A 19 -7.60 -3.88 1.25
N ALA A 20 -6.77 -3.04 1.87
CA ALA A 20 -6.86 -2.76 3.30
C ALA A 20 -8.24 -2.21 3.67
N ALA A 21 -8.74 -1.22 2.94
CA ALA A 21 -10.06 -0.65 3.18
C ALA A 21 -11.18 -1.70 3.04
N VAL A 22 -11.13 -2.54 2.00
CA VAL A 22 -12.12 -3.60 1.77
C VAL A 22 -12.13 -4.62 2.91
N TRP A 23 -10.95 -5.11 3.33
CA TRP A 23 -10.88 -6.12 4.38
C TRP A 23 -11.19 -5.55 5.76
N VAL A 24 -10.77 -4.33 6.06
CA VAL A 24 -11.17 -3.64 7.30
C VAL A 24 -12.69 -3.48 7.34
N TRP A 25 -13.31 -3.07 6.23
CA TRP A 25 -14.77 -3.00 6.16
C TRP A 25 -15.42 -4.38 6.34
N ALA A 26 -14.89 -5.42 5.72
CA ALA A 26 -15.40 -6.79 5.85
C ALA A 26 -15.34 -7.30 7.30
N VAL A 27 -14.31 -6.93 8.06
CA VAL A 27 -14.20 -7.24 9.51
C VAL A 27 -15.26 -6.48 10.31
N VAL A 28 -15.52 -5.22 9.99
CA VAL A 28 -16.54 -4.41 10.69
C VAL A 28 -17.94 -4.97 10.47
N VAL A 29 -18.24 -5.44 9.25
CA VAL A 29 -19.56 -5.99 8.91
C VAL A 29 -19.79 -7.34 9.56
N ASP A 30 -18.80 -8.23 9.51
CA ASP A 30 -18.92 -9.57 10.08
C ASP A 30 -17.50 -10.09 10.42
N PRO A 31 -17.11 -10.08 11.71
CA PRO A 31 -15.75 -10.37 12.12
C PRO A 31 -15.49 -11.88 12.16
N ASP A 32 -14.51 -12.33 11.37
CA ASP A 32 -13.94 -13.67 11.46
C ASP A 32 -12.40 -13.63 11.41
N GLY A 33 -11.77 -14.71 11.89
CA GLY A 33 -10.31 -14.78 12.01
C GLY A 33 -9.57 -14.62 10.68
N TRP A 34 -10.15 -15.08 9.57
CA TRP A 34 -9.56 -14.97 8.24
C TRP A 34 -9.64 -13.54 7.72
N ARG A 35 -10.80 -12.87 7.86
CA ARG A 35 -10.95 -11.45 7.53
C ARG A 35 -10.02 -10.58 8.34
N MET A 36 -9.87 -10.86 9.63
CA MET A 36 -8.98 -10.11 10.50
C MET A 36 -7.51 -10.27 10.06
N PHE A 37 -7.09 -11.49 9.74
CA PHE A 37 -5.76 -11.75 9.16
C PHE A 37 -5.55 -10.96 7.86
N LEU A 38 -6.50 -10.99 6.93
CA LEU A 38 -6.39 -10.28 5.66
C LEU A 38 -6.41 -8.76 5.82
N ALA A 39 -7.18 -8.22 6.77
CA ALA A 39 -7.18 -6.80 7.09
C ALA A 39 -5.82 -6.35 7.61
N VAL A 40 -5.24 -7.10 8.55
CA VAL A 40 -3.90 -6.83 9.10
C VAL A 40 -2.83 -6.93 8.02
N ALA A 41 -2.81 -8.05 7.28
CA ALA A 41 -1.82 -8.27 6.22
C ALA A 41 -1.89 -7.19 5.13
N SER A 42 -3.10 -6.87 4.65
CA SER A 42 -3.29 -5.83 3.63
C SER A 42 -2.88 -4.45 4.15
N THR A 43 -3.17 -4.13 5.42
CA THR A 43 -2.75 -2.88 6.05
C THR A 43 -1.22 -2.79 6.16
N MET A 44 -0.55 -3.87 6.58
CA MET A 44 0.91 -3.92 6.64
C MET A 44 1.54 -3.74 5.26
N LEU A 45 1.01 -4.39 4.22
CA LEU A 45 1.49 -4.21 2.85
C LEU A 45 1.23 -2.79 2.34
N ALA A 46 0.08 -2.20 2.66
CA ALA A 46 -0.22 -0.82 2.28
C ALA A 46 0.80 0.16 2.89
N LEU A 47 1.13 0.00 4.18
CA LEU A 47 2.15 0.81 4.86
C LEU A 47 3.54 0.59 4.26
N PHE A 48 3.91 -0.66 3.98
CA PHE A 48 5.17 -1.01 3.36
C PHE A 48 5.35 -0.32 2.00
N TRP A 49 4.36 -0.45 1.10
CA TRP A 49 4.39 0.19 -0.22
C TRP A 49 4.35 1.71 -0.13
N THR A 50 3.58 2.27 0.81
CA THR A 50 3.55 3.71 1.08
C THR A 50 4.94 4.21 1.50
N GLY A 51 5.66 3.48 2.36
CA GLY A 51 7.03 3.80 2.74
C GLY A 51 7.97 3.84 1.53
N ILE A 52 7.92 2.83 0.66
CA ILE A 52 8.70 2.78 -0.57
C ILE A 52 8.34 3.96 -1.50
N LEU A 53 7.06 4.27 -1.63
CA LEU A 53 6.59 5.40 -2.44
C LEU A 53 7.15 6.73 -1.94
N LEU A 54 7.15 6.95 -0.62
CA LEU A 54 7.71 8.17 -0.02
C LEU A 54 9.22 8.29 -0.30
N VAL A 55 9.97 7.19 -0.19
CA VAL A 55 11.40 7.16 -0.54
C VAL A 55 11.61 7.46 -2.02
N ALA A 56 10.86 6.80 -2.91
CA ALA A 56 10.95 7.00 -4.35
C ALA A 56 10.59 8.43 -4.78
N ILE A 57 9.63 9.08 -4.10
CA ILE A 57 9.29 10.50 -4.32
C ILE A 57 10.43 11.39 -3.87
N ARG A 58 11.03 11.13 -2.70
CA ARG A 58 12.17 11.90 -2.18
C ARG A 58 13.37 11.85 -3.14
N GLU A 59 13.73 10.66 -3.61
CA GLU A 59 14.82 10.48 -4.59
C GLU A 59 14.57 11.24 -5.90
N ARG A 60 13.32 11.31 -6.37
CA ARG A 60 12.98 12.08 -7.58
C ARG A 60 13.09 13.59 -7.38
N ARG A 61 12.75 14.08 -6.18
CA ARG A 61 12.86 15.52 -5.85
C ARG A 61 14.32 15.94 -5.70
N SER A 62 15.15 15.15 -5.02
CA SER A 62 16.57 15.48 -4.80
C SER A 62 17.42 15.50 -6.07
N VAL A 63 16.97 14.87 -7.15
CA VAL A 63 17.65 14.93 -8.47
C VAL A 63 17.21 16.18 -9.26
N SER A 64 16.15 16.85 -8.84
CA SER A 64 15.62 18.06 -9.51
C SER A 64 16.13 19.37 -8.90
N GLU A 65 16.88 19.32 -7.79
CA GLU A 65 17.61 20.44 -7.18
C GLU A 65 19.10 20.37 -7.56
#